data_AF-A0A504YHG0-F1
#
_entry.id   AF-A0A504YHG0-F1
#
_cell.length_a   1.000
_cell.length_b   1.000
_cell.length_c   1.000
_cell.angle_alpha   90.00
_cell.angle_beta   90.00
_cell.angle_gamma   90.00
#
_symmetry.space_group_name_H-M   'P 1'
#
loop_
_entity.id
_entity.type
_entity.pdbx_description
1 polymer ?
#
loop_
_entity_poly.entity_id
_entity_poly.type
_entity_poly.pdbx_seq_one_letter_code
_entity_poly.pdbx_strand_id
1 'polypeptide(L)' 'MNKMNAEETDSDIHGTKNAKNKQVEFRFRTTSSEYGKYSPNVHTMPCYFYPINGQFTQHLGRCGMYRNHSLNTSSR' A
#
# COMPACT_ATOMS: atom_id res chain seq x y z
N MET A 1 2.56 32.19 -36.03
CA MET A 1 3.49 31.19 -35.49
C MET A 1 3.76 31.57 -34.04
N ASN A 2 2.82 31.29 -33.13
CA ASN A 2 2.90 31.80 -31.75
C ASN A 2 3.27 30.65 -30.82
N LYS A 3 4.53 30.68 -30.35
CA LYS A 3 4.97 29.90 -29.20
C LYS A 3 4.65 30.73 -27.96
N MET A 4 3.80 30.20 -27.09
CA MET A 4 3.54 30.68 -25.73
C MET A 4 3.22 29.43 -24.90
N ASN A 5 3.66 29.23 -23.68
CA ASN A 5 4.82 29.63 -22.89
C ASN A 5 4.98 28.48 -21.88
N ALA A 6 6.18 28.32 -21.36
CA ALA A 6 6.53 27.29 -20.39
C ALA A 6 5.53 27.27 -19.21
N GLU A 7 5.00 26.09 -18.89
CA GLU A 7 4.34 25.85 -17.61
C GLU A 7 5.40 26.06 -16.53
N GLU A 8 5.32 27.20 -15.84
CA GLU A 8 6.02 27.45 -14.60
C GLU A 8 5.61 26.34 -13.62
N THR A 9 6.57 25.48 -13.29
CA THR A 9 6.45 24.49 -12.22
C THR A 9 6.43 25.27 -10.91
N ASP A 10 5.23 25.66 -10.48
CA ASP A 10 5.05 26.33 -9.21
C ASP A 10 5.44 25.38 -8.08
N SER A 11 6.19 25.96 -7.16
CA SER A 11 7.11 25.33 -6.22
C SER A 11 6.56 24.20 -5.35
N ASP A 12 7.45 23.24 -5.09
CA ASP A 12 7.42 22.29 -3.98
C ASP A 12 6.93 22.90 -2.66
N ILE A 13 5.84 22.38 -2.07
CA ILE A 13 5.59 22.53 -0.62
C ILE A 13 5.32 21.20 0.12
N HIS A 14 4.85 20.11 -0.49
CA HIS A 14 4.83 18.81 0.19
C HIS A 14 5.17 17.67 -0.76
N GLY A 15 6.43 17.28 -0.77
CA GLY A 15 6.96 16.23 -1.63
C GLY A 15 6.38 14.86 -1.30
N THR A 16 5.73 14.24 -2.28
CA THR A 16 5.85 12.79 -2.55
C THR A 16 5.74 12.57 -4.06
N LYS A 17 6.90 12.38 -4.72
CA LYS A 17 6.99 12.06 -6.15
C LYS A 17 6.62 10.58 -6.35
N ASN A 18 5.35 10.24 -6.54
CA ASN A 18 4.93 8.85 -6.90
C ASN A 18 3.58 8.71 -7.63
N ALA A 19 2.93 9.79 -8.06
CA ALA A 19 1.81 9.66 -8.98
C ALA A 19 2.35 9.50 -10.42
N LYS A 20 2.15 8.34 -11.03
CA LYS A 20 2.31 8.21 -12.48
C LYS A 20 1.29 9.15 -13.12
N ASN A 21 1.72 10.28 -13.66
CA ASN A 21 0.83 11.23 -14.33
C ASN A 21 0.29 10.60 -15.61
N LYS A 22 -0.77 9.82 -15.48
CA LYS A 22 -1.57 9.34 -16.62
C LYS A 22 -2.43 10.51 -17.07
N GLN A 23 -2.04 11.15 -18.16
CA GLN A 23 -2.84 12.18 -18.79
C GLN A 23 -4.14 11.54 -19.32
N VAL A 24 -5.27 11.91 -18.72
CA VAL A 24 -6.60 11.50 -19.17
C VAL A 24 -7.22 12.69 -19.88
N GLU A 25 -7.66 12.49 -21.11
CA GLU A 25 -8.40 13.50 -21.85
C GLU A 25 -9.71 13.83 -21.13
N PHE A 26 -10.03 15.13 -21.01
CA PHE A 26 -11.18 15.62 -20.24
C PHE A 26 -12.51 14.93 -20.61
N ARG A 27 -12.69 14.61 -21.90
CA ARG A 27 -13.92 13.97 -22.41
C ARG A 27 -14.09 12.51 -21.99
N PHE A 28 -13.02 11.83 -21.60
CA PHE A 28 -13.03 10.41 -21.24
C PHE A 28 -12.78 10.17 -19.74
N ARG A 29 -13.04 11.18 -18.90
CA ARG A 29 -12.95 11.05 -17.44
C ARG A 29 -14.11 10.18 -16.92
N THR A 30 -13.79 9.02 -16.36
CA THR A 30 -14.76 8.12 -15.73
C THR A 30 -14.72 8.26 -14.20
N THR A 31 -15.75 7.79 -13.50
CA THR A 31 -15.76 7.75 -12.02
C THR A 31 -14.62 6.90 -11.47
N SER A 32 -14.27 5.80 -12.14
CA SER A 32 -13.12 4.96 -11.76
C SER A 32 -11.78 5.70 -11.83
N SER A 33 -11.66 6.74 -12.68
CA SER A 33 -10.43 7.54 -12.81
C SER A 33 -10.19 8.51 -11.65
N GLU A 34 -11.15 8.63 -10.73
CA GLU A 34 -11.02 9.48 -9.54
C GLU A 34 -10.24 8.81 -8.41
N TYR A 35 -10.27 7.47 -8.34
CA TYR A 35 -9.48 6.71 -7.38
C TYR A 35 -7.98 6.87 -7.66
N GLY A 36 -7.20 7.20 -6.63
CA GLY A 36 -5.75 7.38 -6.73
C GLY A 36 -5.31 8.65 -7.49
N LYS A 37 -6.23 9.57 -7.81
CA LYS A 37 -5.92 10.84 -8.49
C LYS A 37 -5.03 11.77 -7.67
N TYR A 38 -5.24 11.81 -6.35
CA TYR A 38 -4.53 12.71 -5.43
C TYR A 38 -3.33 12.01 -4.80
N SER A 39 -2.24 12.76 -4.64
CA SER A 39 -1.06 12.28 -3.91
C SER A 39 -1.37 12.11 -2.42
N PRO A 40 -0.71 11.16 -1.73
CA PRO A 40 -0.86 11.01 -0.29
C PRO A 40 -0.49 12.30 0.45
N ASN A 41 -1.21 12.61 1.53
CA ASN A 41 -1.00 13.81 2.35
C ASN A 41 -0.77 13.41 3.82
N VAL A 42 0.15 14.07 4.52
CA VAL A 42 0.39 13.90 5.97
C VAL A 42 -0.87 14.04 6.81
N HIS A 43 -1.80 14.92 6.40
CA HIS A 43 -3.08 15.13 7.11
C HIS A 43 -4.09 13.98 6.91
N THR A 44 -3.82 13.07 5.97
CA THR A 44 -4.65 11.88 5.72
C THR A 44 -4.06 10.61 6.33
N MET A 45 -2.83 10.67 6.83
CA MET A 45 -2.15 9.53 7.44
C MET A 45 -2.56 9.40 8.92
N PRO A 46 -2.65 8.18 9.47
CA PRO A 46 -2.85 7.98 10.89
C PRO A 46 -1.61 8.42 11.68
N CYS A 47 -1.80 9.00 12.87
CA CYS A 47 -0.67 9.38 13.74
C CYS A 47 0.09 8.16 14.28
N TYR A 48 -0.58 7.03 14.43
CA TYR A 48 0.00 5.78 14.92
C TYR A 48 -0.56 4.59 14.13
N PHE A 49 0.29 3.61 13.84
CA PHE A 49 -0.07 2.37 13.17
C PHE A 49 0.53 1.19 13.94
N TYR A 50 -0.31 0.24 14.35
CA TYR A 50 0.08 -0.94 15.11
C TYR A 50 -0.11 -2.20 14.25
N PRO A 51 0.89 -2.58 13.43
CA PRO A 51 0.78 -3.79 12.61
C PRO A 51 0.81 -5.04 13.48
N ILE A 52 0.02 -6.04 13.09
CA ILE A 52 0.11 -7.38 13.69
C ILE A 52 1.33 -8.10 13.12
N ASN A 53 2.24 -8.55 13.98
CA ASN A 53 3.44 -9.28 13.60
C ASN A 53 3.19 -10.79 13.49
N GLY A 54 2.74 -11.25 12.32
CA GLY A 54 2.51 -12.67 12.05
C GLY A 54 3.76 -13.56 11.94
N GLN A 55 4.95 -13.09 12.33
CA GLN A 55 6.22 -13.80 12.13
C GLN A 55 6.23 -15.18 12.82
N PHE A 56 5.73 -15.25 14.05
CA PHE A 56 5.62 -16.50 14.81
C PHE A 56 4.71 -17.51 14.12
N THR A 57 3.48 -17.09 13.76
CA THR A 57 2.51 -17.96 13.10
C THR A 57 2.99 -18.41 11.71
N GLN A 58 3.64 -17.53 10.94
CA GLN A 58 4.23 -17.90 9.65
C GLN A 58 5.37 -18.91 9.82
N HIS A 59 6.18 -18.75 10.86
CA HIS A 59 7.22 -19.72 11.19
C HIS A 59 6.61 -21.11 11.51
N LEU A 60 5.63 -21.16 12.41
CA LEU A 60 4.92 -22.40 12.75
C LEU A 60 4.18 -23.02 11.56
N GLY A 61 3.60 -22.21 10.68
CA GLY A 61 2.92 -22.69 9.48
C GLY A 61 3.83 -23.48 8.53
N ARG A 62 5.14 -23.19 8.54
CA ARG A 62 6.13 -23.96 7.76
C ARG A 62 6.39 -25.35 8.33
N CYS A 63 6.18 -25.55 9.63
CA CYS A 63 6.41 -26.83 10.31
C CYS A 63 5.33 -27.88 9.99
N GLY A 64 4.23 -27.50 9.34
CA GLY A 64 3.16 -28.40 8.91
C GLY A 64 2.24 -28.86 10.04
N MET A 65 1.44 -29.90 9.76
CA MET A 65 0.49 -30.45 10.72
C MET A 65 1.21 -31.23 11.83
N TYR A 66 0.91 -30.91 13.08
CA TYR A 66 1.41 -31.66 14.23
C TYR A 66 0.99 -33.13 14.17
N ARG A 67 1.90 -34.04 14.56
CA ARG A 67 1.62 -35.47 14.75
C ARG A 67 2.11 -35.91 16.12
N ASN A 68 1.27 -36.63 16.84
CA ASN A 68 1.67 -37.25 18.10
C ASN A 68 2.56 -38.48 17.80
N HIS A 69 3.76 -38.49 18.36
CA HIS A 69 4.72 -39.61 18.28
C HIS A 69 5.07 -40.18 19.66
N SER A 70 4.26 -39.91 20.69
CA SER A 70 4.48 -40.41 22.05
C SER A 70 3.93 -41.84 22.23
N LEU A 71 4.52 -42.60 23.14
CA LEU A 71 4.02 -43.92 23.55
C LEU A 71 3.00 -43.78 24.68
N ASN A 72 1.90 -44.54 24.63
CA ASN A 72 0.96 -44.63 25.75
C ASN A 72 1.55 -45.54 26.84
N THR A 73 2.02 -44.97 27.94
CA THR A 73 2.70 -45.69 29.04
C THR A 73 1.83 -45.95 30.26
N SER A 74 0.50 -45.77 30.16
CA SER A 74 -0.39 -46.00 31.29
C SER A 74 -0.39 -47.48 31.70
N SER A 75 0.12 -47.80 32.89
CA SER A 75 -0.01 -49.10 33.53
C SER A 75 -1.28 -49.12 34.38
N ARG A 76 -2.18 -50.05 34.09
CA ARG A 76 -3.41 -50.30 34.85
C ARG A 76 -3.11 -50.88 36.23
#